data_AF-A0A9D2LJU0-F1
#
_entry.id   AF-A0A9D2LJU0-F1
#
_cell.length_a   1.000
_cell.length_b   1.000
_cell.length_c   1.000
_cell.angle_alpha   90.00
_cell.angle_beta   90.00
_cell.angle_gamma   90.00
#
_symmetry.space_group_name_H-M   'P 1'
#
loop_
_entity.id
_entity.type
_entity.pdbx_description
1 polymer ?
#
loop_
_entity_poly.entity_id
_entity_poly.type
_entity_poly.pdbx_seq_one_letter_code
_entity_poly.pdbx_strand_id
1 'polypeptide(L)' 'LHRVLKRAGLPKVRFHDLRHTFATLALQNGVDIKTVSGMLGHFSAGFTLDTYAHVTTAAQKEAARTMEKVLTAAL' A
#
# COMPACT_ATOMS: atom_id res chain seq x y z
N LEU A 1 -12.87 2.93 17.79
CA LEU A 1 -12.19 1.71 17.29
C LEU A 1 -12.11 0.58 18.32
N HIS A 2 -11.49 0.78 19.50
CA HIS A 2 -11.29 -0.31 20.49
C HIS A 2 -12.54 -1.09 20.92
N ARG A 3 -13.69 -0.43 21.09
CA ARG A 3 -14.96 -1.11 21.42
C ARG A 3 -15.41 -2.07 20.31
N VAL A 4 -15.24 -1.67 19.05
CA VAL A 4 -15.59 -2.48 17.88
C VAL A 4 -14.62 -3.67 17.76
N LEU A 5 -13.31 -3.43 17.90
CA LEU A 5 -12.30 -4.50 17.89
C LEU A 5 -12.55 -5.54 18.98
N LYS A 6 -12.88 -5.10 20.21
CA LYS A 6 -13.22 -6.00 21.32
C LYS A 6 -14.44 -6.85 21.01
N ARG A 7 -15.49 -6.27 20.41
CA ARG A 7 -16.70 -7.00 20.02
C ARG A 7 -16.44 -8.00 18.88
N ALA A 8 -15.50 -7.69 17.99
CA ALA A 8 -15.11 -8.55 16.88
C ALA A 8 -14.05 -9.62 17.25
N GLY A 9 -13.57 -9.65 18.51
CA GLY A 9 -12.51 -10.57 18.92
C GLY A 9 -11.14 -10.26 18.29
N LEU A 10 -10.92 -9.05 17.80
CA LEU A 10 -9.70 -8.66 17.10
C LEU A 10 -8.66 -8.03 18.05
N PRO A 11 -7.36 -8.14 17.71
CA PRO A 11 -6.29 -7.45 18.43
C PRO A 11 -6.52 -5.93 18.47
N LYS A 12 -5.95 -5.27 19.47
CA LYS A 12 -5.96 -3.80 19.53
C LYS A 12 -5.06 -3.24 18.43
N VAL A 13 -5.62 -2.35 17.62
CA VAL A 13 -4.88 -1.53 16.66
C VAL A 13 -5.23 -0.06 16.89
N ARG A 14 -4.32 0.85 16.54
CA ARG A 14 -4.53 2.29 16.65
C ARG A 14 -5.40 2.75 15.48
N PHE A 15 -6.08 3.87 15.67
CA PHE A 15 -6.90 4.45 14.60
C PHE A 15 -6.07 4.82 13.36
N HIS A 16 -4.85 5.31 13.57
CA HIS A 16 -3.93 5.65 12.48
C HIS A 16 -3.49 4.45 11.65
N ASP A 17 -3.54 3.23 12.19
CA ASP A 17 -3.15 2.03 11.46
C ASP A 17 -4.11 1.76 10.28
N LEU A 18 -5.38 2.22 10.38
CA LEU A 18 -6.33 2.17 9.25
C LEU A 18 -5.86 3.02 8.07
N ARG A 19 -5.21 4.16 8.33
CA ARG A 19 -4.62 5.02 7.30
C ARG A 19 -3.45 4.32 6.61
N HIS A 20 -2.61 3.62 7.38
CA HIS A 20 -1.53 2.81 6.83
C HIS A 20 -2.06 1.64 5.99
N THR A 21 -3.12 0.97 6.44
CA THR A 21 -3.79 -0.09 5.67
C THR A 21 -4.34 0.44 4.35
N PHE A 22 -5.05 1.57 4.37
CA PHE A 22 -5.55 2.21 3.15
C PHE A 22 -4.43 2.52 2.15
N ALA A 23 -3.37 3.18 2.60
CA ALA A 23 -2.26 3.56 1.73
C ALA A 23 -1.56 2.35 1.10
N THR A 24 -1.32 1.31 1.92
CA THR A 24 -0.69 0.06 1.47
C THR A 24 -1.54 -0.63 0.40
N LEU A 25 -2.85 -0.78 0.66
CA LEU A 25 -3.76 -1.42 -0.29
C LEU A 25 -3.90 -0.62 -1.59
N ALA A 26 -3.98 0.71 -1.51
CA ALA A 26 -4.06 1.55 -2.70
C ALA A 26 -2.82 1.39 -3.60
N LEU A 27 -1.63 1.42 -3.01
CA LEU A 27 -0.37 1.22 -3.74
C LEU A 27 -0.26 -0.19 -4.34
N GLN A 28 -0.66 -1.22 -3.59
CA GLN A 28 -0.68 -2.60 -4.10
C GLN A 28 -1.66 -2.80 -5.26
N ASN A 29 -2.75 -2.03 -5.31
CA ASN A 29 -3.72 -2.04 -6.41
C ASN A 29 -3.38 -1.04 -7.53
N GLY A 30 -2.14 -0.54 -7.57
CA GLY A 30 -1.63 0.25 -8.69
C GLY A 30 -1.98 1.74 -8.67
N VAL A 31 -2.54 2.26 -7.57
CA VAL A 31 -2.74 3.71 -7.42
C VAL A 31 -1.37 4.38 -7.25
N ASP A 32 -1.12 5.45 -8.00
CA ASP A 32 0.18 6.13 -7.95
C ASP A 32 0.41 6.87 -6.62
N ILE A 33 1.68 7.04 -6.26
CA ILE A 33 2.09 7.62 -4.97
C ILE A 33 1.61 9.06 -4.78
N LYS A 34 1.46 9.84 -5.87
CA LYS A 34 1.02 11.23 -5.80
C LYS A 34 -0.47 11.30 -5.50
N THR A 35 -1.26 10.44 -6.13
CA THR A 35 -2.69 10.28 -5.85
C THR A 35 -2.91 9.80 -4.41
N VAL A 36 -2.21 8.75 -3.96
CA VAL A 36 -2.31 8.27 -2.57
C VAL A 36 -1.93 9.38 -1.59
N SER A 37 -0.85 10.12 -1.85
CA SER A 37 -0.44 11.27 -1.04
C SER A 37 -1.53 12.32 -0.93
N GLY A 38 -2.23 12.64 -2.03
CA GLY A 38 -3.34 13.59 -2.06
C GLY A 38 -4.55 13.11 -1.28
N MET A 39 -4.95 11.84 -1.44
CA MET A 39 -6.06 11.23 -0.69
C MET A 39 -5.79 11.22 0.82
N LEU A 40 -4.53 11.02 1.19
CA LEU A 40 -4.10 11.09 2.58
C LEU A 40 -4.02 12.54 3.09
N GLY A 41 -3.89 13.54 2.23
CA GLY A 41 -3.63 14.92 2.63
C GLY A 41 -2.20 15.09 3.18
N HIS A 42 -1.24 14.30 2.69
CA HIS A 42 0.17 14.52 3.01
C HIS A 42 0.69 15.75 2.26
N PHE A 43 1.47 16.57 2.97
CA PHE A 43 2.08 17.79 2.42
C PHE A 43 2.97 17.51 1.19
N SER A 44 3.63 16.36 1.16
CA SER A 44 4.47 15.97 0.02
C SER A 44 4.29 14.49 -0.34
N ALA A 45 4.44 14.21 -1.64
CA ALA A 45 4.50 12.84 -2.14
C ALA A 45 5.74 12.11 -1.63
N GLY A 46 6.86 12.83 -1.42
CA GLY A 46 8.08 12.29 -0.82
C GLY A 46 7.81 11.70 0.57
N PHE A 47 7.09 12.41 1.44
CA PHE A 47 6.71 11.87 2.75
C PHE A 47 5.92 10.56 2.65
N THR A 48 4.99 10.49 1.68
CA THR A 48 4.21 9.27 1.42
C THR A 48 5.11 8.15 0.90
N LEU A 49 6.01 8.46 -0.03
CA LEU A 49 6.95 7.50 -0.60
C LEU A 49 7.87 6.93 0.48
N ASP A 50 8.48 7.78 1.30
CA ASP A 50 9.38 7.37 2.38
C ASP A 50 8.66 6.45 3.39
N THR A 51 7.39 6.74 3.69
CA THR A 51 6.57 5.94 4.60
C THR A 51 6.22 4.56 4.02
N TYR A 52 5.96 4.46 2.71
CA TYR A 52 5.43 3.26 2.06
C TYR A 52 6.37 2.62 1.03
N ALA A 53 7.66 2.99 1.02
CA ALA A 53 8.64 2.53 0.04
C ALA A 53 8.70 0.99 -0.07
N HIS A 54 8.58 0.29 1.05
CA HIS A 54 8.57 -1.18 1.09
C HIS A 54 7.45 -1.80 0.26
N VAL A 55 6.28 -1.17 0.19
CA VAL A 55 5.14 -1.61 -0.63
C VAL A 55 5.48 -1.46 -2.12
N THR A 56 6.12 -0.34 -2.49
CA THR A 56 6.53 -0.09 -3.87
C THR A 56 7.60 -1.09 -4.35
N THR A 57 8.51 -1.51 -3.47
CA THR A 57 9.49 -2.56 -3.79
C THR A 57 8.83 -3.91 -4.07
N ALA A 58 7.77 -4.26 -3.34
CA ALA A 58 7.01 -5.48 -3.60
C ALA A 58 6.28 -5.40 -4.95
N ALA A 59 5.63 -4.28 -5.24
CA ALA A 59 4.98 -4.02 -6.53
C ALA A 59 5.98 -4.09 -7.71
N GLN A 60 7.19 -3.55 -7.55
CA GLN A 60 8.26 -3.65 -8.55
C GLN A 60 8.67 -5.10 -8.83
N LYS A 61 8.81 -5.94 -7.80
CA LYS A 61 9.12 -7.37 -7.97
C LYS A 61 8.02 -8.11 -8.72
N GLU A 62 6.76 -7.79 -8.45
CA GLU A 62 5.62 -8.37 -9.14
C GLU A 62 5.56 -7.94 -10.62
N ALA A 63 5.83 -6.66 -10.89
CA ALA A 63 5.97 -6.15 -12.25
C ALA A 63 7.10 -6.88 -13.01
N ALA A 64 8.25 -7.07 -12.37
CA ALA A 64 9.38 -7.81 -12.95
C ALA A 64 9.00 -9.28 -13.29
N ARG A 65 8.33 -9.98 -12.37
CA ARG A 65 7.84 -11.36 -12.62
C ARG A 65 6.81 -11.42 -13.74
N THR A 66 5.97 -10.39 -13.86
CA THR A 66 4.99 -10.31 -14.95
C THR A 66 5.69 -10.15 -16.30
N MET A 67 6.73 -9.32 -16.37
CA MET A 67 7.55 -9.17 -17.57
C MET A 67 8.33 -10.42 -17.92
N GLU A 68 8.89 -11.12 -16.94
CA GLU A 68 9.52 -12.42 -17.14
C GLU A 68 8.57 -13.40 -17.85
N LYS A 69 7.33 -13.54 -17.36
CA LYS A 69 6.31 -14.41 -17.99
C LYS A 69 6.00 -14.02 -19.43
N VAL A 70 5.86 -12.73 -19.72
CA VAL A 70 5.58 -12.24 -21.08
C VAL A 70 6.73 -12.58 -22.02
N LEU A 71 7.98 -12.39 -21.57
CA LEU A 71 9.17 -12.71 -22.36
C LEU A 71 9.33 -14.21 -22.59
N THR A 72 9.10 -15.05 -21.57
CA THR A 72 9.16 -16.50 -21.71
C THR A 72 8.05 -17.06 -22.60
N ALA A 73 6.85 -16.49 -22.57
CA ALA A 73 5.75 -16.92 -23.44
C ALA A 73 5.93 -16.53 -24.92
N ALA A 74 6.84 -15.60 -25.21
CA ALA A 74 7.18 -15.16 -26.56
C ALA A 74 8.30 -16.01 -27.20
N LEU A 75 8.91 -16.92 -26.46
CA LEU A 75 9.91 -17.91 -26.90
C LEU A 75 9.26 -19.29 -27.07
#